data_AF-A0A9K3L7Z8-F1
#
_entry.id   AF-A0A9K3L7Z8-F1
#
_cell.length_a   1.000
_cell.length_b   1.000
_cell.length_c   1.000
_cell.angle_alpha   90.00
_cell.angle_beta   90.00
_cell.angle_gamma   90.00
#
_symmetry.space_group_name_H-M   'P 1'
#
loop_
_entity.id
_entity.type
_entity.pdbx_description
1 polymer ?
#
loop_
_entity_poly.entity_id
_entity_poly.type
_entity_poly.pdbx_seq_one_letter_code
_entity_poly.pdbx_strand_id
1 'polypeptide(L)'
;MAHSIKEWRDKSVCVVTSDGRIILGELVGHDQVQNLILNDAKERVFTEGSAPEMVELGLYVIRGDNVCMIADYDQNAWTEDAVPPLPPIQQHENI
;
A
#
# COMPACT_ATOMS: atom_id res chain seq x y z
N MET A 1 -7.54 0.81 19.54
CA MET A 1 -6.18 0.57 20.09
C MET A 1 -5.19 0.98 19.01
N ALA A 2 -4.28 1.91 19.29
CA ALA A 2 -3.22 2.25 18.35
C ALA A 2 -2.20 1.11 18.35
N HIS A 3 -2.07 0.41 17.22
CA HIS A 3 -1.08 -0.64 17.05
C HIS A 3 0.21 -0.02 16.55
N SER A 4 1.35 -0.47 17.08
CA SER A 4 2.64 -0.10 16.52
C SER A 4 2.86 -0.89 15.24
N ILE A 5 3.42 -0.28 14.19
CA ILE A 5 3.79 -1.00 12.95
C ILE A 5 4.67 -2.23 13.23
N LYS A 6 5.42 -2.22 14.34
CA LYS A 6 6.21 -3.35 14.83
C LYS A 6 5.38 -4.62 15.04
N GLU A 7 4.11 -4.48 15.38
CA GLU A 7 3.17 -5.59 15.61
C GLU A 7 2.63 -6.20 14.31
N TRP A 8 2.94 -5.58 13.16
CA TRP A 8 2.53 -6.04 11.84
C TRP A 8 3.64 -6.76 11.08
N ARG A 9 4.78 -6.99 11.73
CA ARG A 9 5.85 -7.83 11.19
C ARG A 9 5.32 -9.22 10.83
N ASP A 10 5.72 -9.72 9.67
CA ASP A 10 5.37 -11.03 9.12
C ASP A 10 3.84 -11.20 8.93
N LYS A 11 3.12 -10.08 8.72
CA LYS A 11 1.70 -10.05 8.37
C LYS A 11 1.50 -9.45 6.99
N SER A 12 0.46 -9.93 6.30
CA SER A 12 -0.02 -9.29 5.08
C SER A 12 -0.62 -7.92 5.40
N VAL A 13 -0.14 -6.89 4.71
CA VAL A 13 -0.58 -5.51 4.84
C VAL A 13 -0.96 -4.93 3.49
N CYS A 14 -1.86 -3.96 3.52
CA CYS A 14 -2.18 -3.08 2.40
C CYS A 14 -1.50 -1.74 2.68
N VAL A 15 -0.71 -1.26 1.72
CA VAL A 15 -0.04 0.03 1.76
C VAL A 15 -0.62 0.93 0.68
N VAL A 16 -1.09 2.11 1.07
CA VAL A 16 -1.44 3.18 0.13
C VAL A 16 -0.30 4.18 0.09
N THR A 17 0.18 4.48 -1.11
CA THR A 17 1.26 5.46 -1.32
C THR A 17 0.70 6.85 -1.61
N SER A 18 1.54 7.87 -1.46
CA SER A 18 1.18 9.27 -1.70
C SER A 18 0.78 9.58 -3.14
N ASP A 19 1.23 8.79 -4.11
CA ASP A 19 0.83 8.86 -5.52
C ASP A 19 -0.44 8.03 -5.85
N GLY A 20 -1.10 7.45 -4.84
CA GLY A 20 -2.40 6.77 -4.99
C GLY A 20 -2.31 5.28 -5.33
N ARG A 21 -1.13 4.66 -5.29
CA ARG A 21 -0.97 3.22 -5.56
C ARG A 21 -1.38 2.40 -4.35
N ILE A 22 -1.90 1.19 -4.61
CA ILE A 22 -2.27 0.21 -3.60
C ILE A 22 -1.34 -0.98 -3.73
N ILE A 23 -0.51 -1.21 -2.72
CA ILE A 23 0.49 -2.28 -2.70
C ILE A 23 0.16 -3.23 -1.55
N LEU A 24 -0.06 -4.48 -1.91
CA LEU A 24 -0.30 -5.59 -0.98
C LEU A 24 0.99 -6.36 -0.81
N GLY A 25 1.30 -6.84 0.39
CA GLY A 25 2.48 -7.69 0.61
C GLY A 25 2.67 -8.07 2.07
N GLU A 26 3.63 -8.93 2.35
CA GLU A 26 4.01 -9.29 3.71
C GLU A 26 5.05 -8.30 4.25
N LEU A 27 4.77 -7.64 5.38
CA LEU A 27 5.71 -6.70 5.99
C LEU A 27 6.87 -7.44 6.66
N VAL A 28 8.03 -7.49 6.01
CA VAL A 28 9.23 -8.17 6.54
C VAL A 28 10.21 -7.22 7.22
N GLY A 29 10.09 -5.92 6.98
CA GLY A 29 10.96 -4.92 7.59
C GLY A 29 10.35 -3.52 7.60
N HIS A 30 10.67 -2.76 8.64
CA HIS A 30 10.41 -1.33 8.72
C HIS A 30 11.53 -0.64 9.50
N ASP A 31 11.65 0.67 9.35
CA ASP A 31 12.54 1.50 10.17
C ASP A 31 11.79 2.66 10.85
N GLN A 32 12.53 3.48 11.60
CA GLN A 32 11.98 4.61 12.36
C GLN A 32 11.38 5.73 11.51
N VAL A 33 11.73 5.81 10.22
CA VAL A 33 11.15 6.78 9.27
C VAL A 33 10.12 6.14 8.34
N GLN A 34 9.66 4.92 8.68
CA GLN A 34 8.63 4.17 7.95
C GLN A 34 9.03 3.76 6.53
N ASN A 35 10.33 3.60 6.24
CA ASN A 35 10.69 2.80 5.07
C ASN A 35 10.20 1.37 5.28
N LEU A 36 9.54 0.78 4.28
CA LEU A 36 8.93 -0.55 4.37
C LEU A 36 9.62 -1.51 3.42
N ILE A 37 9.78 -2.75 3.85
CA ILE A 37 10.17 -3.88 3.01
C ILE A 37 9.00 -4.85 2.99
N LEU A 38 8.45 -5.06 1.80
CA LEU A 38 7.36 -6.01 1.56
C LEU A 38 7.90 -7.21 0.78
N ASN A 39 7.63 -8.42 1.28
CA ASN A 39 7.84 -9.65 0.53
C ASN A 39 6.55 -10.05 -0.22
N ASP A 40 6.70 -10.79 -1.31
CA ASP A 40 5.60 -11.23 -2.19
C ASP A 40 4.62 -10.10 -2.53
N ALA A 41 5.17 -8.92 -2.78
CA ALA A 41 4.40 -7.71 -2.98
C ALA A 41 3.71 -7.71 -4.36
N LYS A 42 2.50 -7.14 -4.39
CA LYS A 42 1.66 -7.01 -5.56
C LYS A 42 1.00 -5.63 -5.57
N GLU A 43 1.00 -4.98 -6.72
CA GLU A 43 0.23 -3.77 -6.90
C GLU A 43 -1.16 -4.12 -7.41
N ARG A 44 -2.19 -3.54 -6.79
CA ARG A 44 -3.55 -3.54 -7.32
C ARG A 44 -3.75 -2.26 -8.11
N VAL A 45 -3.69 -2.37 -9.44
CA VAL A 45 -3.78 -1.23 -10.37
C VAL A 45 -5.23 -0.99 -10.74
N PHE A 46 -5.69 0.24 -10.49
CA PHE A 46 -7.03 0.69 -10.86
C PHE A 46 -6.93 1.58 -12.11
N THR A 47 -7.68 1.23 -13.16
CA THR A 47 -7.72 1.97 -14.42
C THR A 47 -9.14 2.37 -14.73
N GLU A 48 -9.34 3.60 -15.21
CA GLU A 48 -10.67 4.10 -15.53
C GLU A 48 -11.36 3.19 -16.58
N GLY A 49 -12.58 2.75 -16.25
CA GLY A 49 -13.40 1.90 -17.12
C GLY A 49 -12.95 0.44 -17.24
N SER A 50 -11.94 -0.01 -16.47
CA SER A 50 -11.46 -1.40 -16.48
C SER A 50 -11.47 -2.01 -15.07
N ALA A 51 -11.64 -3.33 -14.99
CA ALA A 51 -11.52 -4.05 -13.73
C ALA A 51 -10.09 -3.91 -13.17
N PRO A 52 -9.89 -3.97 -11.84
CA PRO A 52 -8.57 -3.85 -11.24
C PRO A 52 -7.65 -4.99 -11.65
N GLU A 53 -6.38 -4.69 -11.88
CA GLU A 53 -5.37 -5.68 -12.25
C GLU A 53 -4.38 -5.91 -11.11
N MET A 54 -3.87 -7.15 -10.99
CA MET A 54 -2.84 -7.50 -10.03
C MET A 54 -1.49 -7.61 -10.74
N VAL A 55 -0.53 -6.76 -10.37
CA VAL A 55 0.82 -6.74 -10.92
C VAL A 55 1.80 -7.24 -9.86
N GLU A 56 2.52 -8.32 -10.15
CA GLU A 56 3.53 -8.88 -9.25
C GLU A 56 4.77 -7.98 -9.17
N LEU A 57 5.21 -7.64 -7.95
CA LEU A 57 6.40 -6.84 -7.67
C LEU A 57 7.51 -7.66 -6.99
N GLY A 58 7.15 -8.71 -6.25
CA GLY A 58 8.11 -9.55 -5.50
C GLY A 58 8.63 -8.85 -4.25
N LEU A 59 9.94 -8.81 -4.04
CA LEU A 59 10.53 -8.06 -2.94
C LEU A 59 10.51 -6.56 -3.28
N TYR A 60 9.74 -5.78 -2.52
CA TYR A 60 9.49 -4.38 -2.82
C TYR A 60 9.82 -3.47 -1.64
N VAL A 61 10.52 -2.36 -1.90
CA VAL A 61 10.90 -1.37 -0.89
C VAL A 61 10.15 -0.08 -1.13
N ILE A 62 9.43 0.39 -0.11
CA ILE A 62 8.69 1.65 -0.14
C ILE A 62 9.43 2.65 0.74
N ARG A 63 9.76 3.83 0.19
CA ARG A 63 10.34 4.92 0.96
C ARG A 63 9.26 5.53 1.87
N GLY A 64 9.61 5.78 3.13
CA GLY A 64 8.67 6.23 4.16
C GLY A 64 7.94 7.54 3.85
N ASP A 65 8.60 8.49 3.17
CA ASP A 65 7.97 9.74 2.73
C ASP A 65 6.79 9.52 1.76
N ASN A 66 6.77 8.38 1.07
CA ASN A 66 5.70 8.01 0.15
C ASN A 66 4.60 7.18 0.80
N VAL A 67 4.72 6.78 2.07
CA VAL A 67 3.71 5.97 2.76
C VAL A 67 2.60 6.89 3.27
N CYS A 68 1.37 6.68 2.79
CA CYS A 68 0.19 7.36 3.32
C CYS A 68 -0.50 6.54 4.40
N MET A 69 -0.74 5.26 4.12
CA MET A 69 -1.51 4.38 4.99
C MET A 69 -0.93 2.98 4.93
N ILE A 70 -0.98 2.30 6.07
CA ILE A 70 -0.73 0.87 6.18
C ILE A 70 -1.91 0.30 6.96
N ALA A 71 -2.46 -0.84 6.53
CA ALA A 71 -3.60 -1.47 7.19
C ALA A 71 -3.54 -3.00 7.08
N ASP A 72 -4.15 -3.67 8.05
CA ASP A 72 -4.67 -5.01 7.83
C ASP A 72 -5.88 -4.95 6.89
N TYR A 73 -6.12 -6.02 6.14
CA TYR A 73 -7.22 -6.07 5.18
C TYR A 73 -7.73 -7.50 5.00
N ASP A 74 -9.02 -7.62 4.67
CA ASP A 74 -9.60 -8.89 4.25
C ASP A 74 -9.35 -9.08 2.75
N GLN A 75 -8.62 -10.14 2.41
CA GLN A 75 -8.30 -10.50 1.03
C GLN A 75 -9.54 -10.84 0.19
N ASN A 76 -10.68 -11.14 0.82
CA ASN A 76 -11.92 -11.50 0.12
C ASN A 76 -12.89 -10.31 -0.04
N ALA A 77 -12.55 -9.14 0.52
CA ALA A 77 -13.42 -7.96 0.52
C ALA A 77 -13.13 -6.97 -0.62
N TRP A 78 -12.28 -7.35 -1.59
CA TRP A 78 -11.96 -6.50 -2.73
C TRP A 78 -13.09 -6.48 -3.77
N THR A 79 -13.35 -5.30 -4.35
CA THR A 79 -14.23 -5.18 -5.51
C THR A 79 -13.46 -5.47 -6.80
N GLU A 80 -14.11 -6.18 -7.72
CA GLU A 80 -13.67 -6.40 -9.10
C GLU A 80 -14.35 -5.42 -10.08
N ASP A 81 -15.15 -4.50 -9.57
CA ASP A 81 -15.79 -3.46 -10.37
C ASP A 81 -14.76 -2.45 -10.88
N ALA A 82 -15.05 -1.84 -12.02
CA ALA A 82 -14.27 -0.74 -12.54
C ALA A 82 -14.41 0.50 -11.64
N VAL A 83 -13.36 0.80 -10.87
CA VAL A 83 -13.26 1.96 -9.98
C VAL A 83 -12.09 2.82 -10.45
N PRO A 84 -12.24 4.16 -10.50
CA PRO A 84 -11.13 5.04 -10.86
C PRO A 84 -9.98 4.94 -9.84
N PRO A 85 -8.73 5.23 -10.27
CA PRO A 85 -7.59 5.24 -9.36
C PRO A 85 -7.76 6.27 -8.24
N LEU A 86 -7.11 6.01 -7.10
CA LEU A 86 -7.05 6.99 -6.02
C LEU A 86 -6.26 8.21 -6.50
N PRO A 87 -6.76 9.43 -6.26
CA PRO A 87 -6.00 10.63 -6.58
C PRO A 87 -4.76 10.73 -5.69
N PRO A 88 -3.67 11.33 -6.19
CA PRO A 88 -2.48 11.56 -5.37
C PRO A 88 -2.78 12.55 -4.24
N ILE A 89 -2.07 12.39 -3.14
CA ILE A 89 -2.16 13.28 -1.98
C ILE A 89 -1.46 14.58 -2.33
N GLN A 90 -2.23 15.67 -2.29
CA GLN A 90 -1.67 17.01 -2.39
C GLN A 90 -1.29 17.51 -1.01
N GLN A 91 0.00 17.36 -0.68
CA GLN A 91 0.53 18.02 0.51
C GLN A 91 0.60 19.52 0.24
N HIS A 92 0.05 20.31 1.16
CA HIS A 92 0.26 21.75 1.13
C HIS A 92 1.73 22.01 1.47
N GLU A 93 2.53 22.39 0.48
CA GLU A 93 3.83 22.99 0.75
C GLU A 93 3.59 24.36 1.39
N ASN A 94 3.82 24.46 2.70
CA ASN A 94 3.94 25.75 3.36
C ASN A 94 5.25 26.39 2.87
N ILE A 95 5.15 27.32 1.91
CA ILE A 95 6.19 28.31 1.61
C ILE A 95 6.21 29.36 2.72
#